data_AF-A0A1I1WI40-F1
#
_entry.id   AF-A0A1I1WI40-F1
#
_cell.length_a   1.000
_cell.length_b   1.000
_cell.length_c   1.000
_cell.angle_alpha   90.00
_cell.angle_beta   90.00
_cell.angle_gamma   90.00
#
_symmetry.space_group_name_H-M   'P 1'
#
loop_
_entity.id
_entity.type
_entity.pdbx_description
1 polymer ?
#
loop_
_entity_poly.entity_id
_entity_poly.type
_entity_poly.pdbx_seq_one_letter_code
_entity_poly.pdbx_strand_id
1 'polypeptide(L)'
;MQTSFADLEYDRKKKVTRRDRFLADIEAITPWSALVAELEGFYPKGGGRGRPPIGLERMLRMYVAQQCFGLSDEGIEDAIYDSQAIRRFVGIDLSREDAPDATTLLKFRRLLEQNGLTQRIFEAINAHLA
;
A
#
# COMPACT_ATOMS: atom_id res chain seq x y z
N MET A 1 -5.81 15.42 -7.38
CA MET A 1 -5.13 14.46 -8.27
C MET A 1 -5.97 14.32 -9.52
N GLN A 2 -5.35 14.37 -10.71
CA GLN A 2 -6.06 14.12 -11.97
C GLN A 2 -6.32 12.61 -12.08
N THR A 3 -7.59 12.22 -12.25
CA THR A 3 -8.00 10.82 -12.39
C THR A 3 -7.53 10.26 -13.73
N SER A 4 -6.89 9.08 -13.74
CA SER A 4 -6.42 8.43 -14.96
C SER A 4 -7.61 7.89 -15.78
N PHE A 5 -7.43 7.75 -17.10
CA PHE A 5 -8.44 7.11 -17.96
C PHE A 5 -8.77 5.68 -17.50
N ALA A 6 -7.77 4.94 -17.03
CA ALA A 6 -7.96 3.59 -16.49
C ALA A 6 -8.84 3.61 -15.23
N ASP A 7 -8.69 4.61 -14.35
CA ASP A 7 -9.52 4.77 -13.16
C ASP A 7 -10.97 5.10 -13.55
N LEU A 8 -11.17 6.01 -14.51
CA LEU A 8 -12.51 6.38 -14.99
C LEU A 8 -13.24 5.20 -15.65
N GLU A 9 -12.54 4.38 -16.44
CA GLU A 9 -13.10 3.15 -17.00
C GLU A 9 -13.47 2.18 -15.88
N TYR A 10 -12.58 1.99 -14.90
CA TYR A 10 -12.79 1.09 -13.79
C TYR A 10 -13.96 1.51 -12.88
N ASP A 11 -14.17 2.81 -12.69
CA ASP A 11 -15.30 3.37 -11.94
C ASP A 11 -16.64 3.16 -12.66
N ARG A 12 -16.63 3.05 -13.99
CA ARG A 12 -17.84 2.83 -14.81
C ARG A 12 -18.30 1.39 -14.88
N LYS A 13 -17.50 0.43 -14.39
CA LYS A 13 -17.89 -0.98 -14.39
C LYS A 13 -19.17 -1.17 -13.55
N LYS A 14 -20.10 -1.98 -14.05
CA LYS A 14 -21.36 -2.26 -13.33
C LYS A 14 -21.16 -3.15 -12.09
N LYS A 15 -20.10 -3.96 -12.08
CA LYS A 15 -19.87 -4.98 -11.05
C LYS A 15 -18.80 -4.52 -10.06
N VAL A 16 -19.18 -4.38 -8.80
CA VAL A 16 -18.24 -4.32 -7.68
C VAL A 16 -17.82 -5.75 -7.34
N THR A 17 -16.54 -6.07 -7.52
CA THR A 17 -16.00 -7.41 -7.27
C THR A 17 -15.85 -7.65 -5.76
N ARG A 18 -15.60 -8.92 -5.37
CA ARG A 18 -15.30 -9.24 -3.96
C ARG A 18 -14.03 -8.55 -3.49
N ARG A 19 -13.03 -8.44 -4.37
CA ARG A 19 -11.76 -7.76 -4.08
C ARG A 19 -11.96 -6.26 -3.88
N ASP A 20 -12.80 -5.61 -4.68
CA ASP A 20 -13.13 -4.19 -4.49
C ASP A 20 -13.75 -3.93 -3.14
N ARG A 21 -14.76 -4.71 -2.74
CA ARG A 21 -15.42 -4.58 -1.43
C ARG A 21 -14.43 -4.77 -0.30
N PHE A 22 -13.66 -5.86 -0.36
CA PHE A 22 -12.67 -6.15 0.66
C PHE A 22 -11.62 -5.04 0.80
N LEU A 23 -11.05 -4.54 -0.30
CA LEU A 23 -10.09 -3.43 -0.25
C LEU A 23 -10.72 -2.13 0.24
N ALA A 24 -11.98 -1.86 -0.09
CA ALA A 24 -12.72 -0.72 0.45
C ALA A 24 -12.94 -0.84 1.96
N ASP A 25 -13.25 -2.04 2.46
CA ASP A 25 -13.36 -2.31 3.89
C ASP A 25 -12.01 -2.06 4.58
N ILE A 26 -10.91 -2.59 4.03
CA ILE A 26 -9.54 -2.34 4.55
C ILE A 26 -9.21 -0.83 4.55
N GLU A 27 -9.52 -0.11 3.47
CA GLU A 27 -9.28 1.33 3.38
C GLU A 27 -10.04 2.09 4.48
N ALA A 28 -11.27 1.66 4.80
CA ALA A 28 -12.13 2.31 5.79
C ALA A 28 -11.71 2.01 7.24
N ILE A 29 -11.27 0.78 7.54
CA ILE A 29 -10.92 0.38 8.91
C ILE A 29 -9.48 0.73 9.31
N THR A 30 -8.60 0.96 8.34
CA THR A 30 -7.17 1.17 8.63
C THR A 30 -6.93 2.64 9.00
N PRO A 31 -6.38 2.94 10.20
CA PRO A 31 -6.12 4.32 10.60
C PRO A 31 -4.82 4.84 9.97
N TRP A 32 -4.84 5.07 8.65
CA TRP A 32 -3.65 5.37 7.83
C TRP A 32 -2.81 6.52 8.37
N SER A 33 -3.42 7.63 8.75
CA SER A 33 -2.70 8.81 9.25
C SER A 33 -1.96 8.54 10.55
N ALA A 34 -2.58 7.80 11.49
CA ALA A 34 -1.96 7.41 12.75
C ALA A 34 -0.78 6.45 12.50
N LEU A 35 -0.99 5.44 11.65
CA LEU A 35 0.08 4.49 11.28
C LEU A 35 1.25 5.20 10.60
N VAL A 36 0.98 6.10 9.64
CA VAL A 36 2.03 6.87 8.97
C VAL A 36 2.82 7.70 9.98
N ALA A 37 2.15 8.39 10.92
CA ALA A 37 2.82 9.18 11.95
C ALA A 37 3.71 8.32 12.87
N GLU A 38 3.29 7.09 13.21
CA GLU A 38 4.12 6.17 14.00
C GLU A 38 5.36 5.68 13.23
N LEU A 39 5.25 5.50 11.93
CA LEU A 39 6.33 4.96 11.08
C LEU A 39 7.27 6.04 10.55
N GLU A 40 6.85 7.31 10.53
CA GLU A 40 7.58 8.42 9.91
C GLU A 40 9.00 8.59 10.47
N GLY A 41 9.20 8.37 11.77
CA GLY A 41 10.51 8.47 12.42
C GLY A 41 11.55 7.46 11.93
N PHE A 42 11.11 6.33 11.37
CA PHE A 42 11.96 5.23 10.91
C PHE A 42 12.19 5.27 9.40
N TYR A 43 11.30 5.92 8.65
CA TYR A 43 11.31 5.88 7.20
C TYR A 43 12.37 6.82 6.58
N PRO A 44 13.08 6.41 5.50
CA PRO A 44 14.09 7.25 4.88
C PRO A 44 13.53 8.61 4.43
N LYS A 45 14.21 9.70 4.82
CA LYS A 45 13.87 11.05 4.38
C LYS A 45 14.54 11.37 3.05
N GLY A 46 13.78 11.91 2.09
CA GLY A 46 14.26 12.30 0.76
C GLY A 46 15.12 13.56 0.82
N GLY A 47 16.38 13.45 1.24
CA GLY A 47 17.33 14.58 1.34
C GLY A 47 18.70 14.34 0.69
N GLY A 48 18.94 13.15 0.13
CA GLY A 48 20.21 12.78 -0.51
C GLY A 48 20.18 12.90 -2.04
N ARG A 49 21.35 12.73 -2.68
CA ARG A 49 21.44 12.55 -4.14
C ARG A 49 20.88 11.15 -4.51
N GLY A 50 19.80 11.11 -5.27
CA GLY A 50 19.21 9.86 -5.77
C GLY A 50 17.72 9.99 -6.07
N ARG A 51 17.09 8.87 -6.48
CA ARG A 51 15.63 8.78 -6.59
C ARG A 51 15.03 8.97 -5.19
N PRO A 52 14.07 9.88 -4.99
CA PRO A 52 13.44 10.05 -3.70
C PRO A 52 12.79 8.72 -3.26
N PRO A 53 12.77 8.44 -1.94
CA PRO A 53 12.02 7.30 -1.42
C PRO A 53 10.56 7.34 -1.88
N ILE A 54 9.98 6.17 -2.09
CA ILE A 54 8.55 6.03 -2.38
C ILE A 54 7.77 6.54 -1.15
N GLY A 55 6.58 7.11 -1.35
CA GLY A 55 5.78 7.61 -0.23
C GLY A 55 5.51 6.53 0.83
N LEU A 56 5.70 6.88 2.11
CA LEU A 56 5.51 5.95 3.25
C LEU A 56 4.11 5.32 3.25
N GLU A 57 3.05 6.13 3.07
CA GLU A 57 1.67 5.63 3.02
C GLU A 57 1.45 4.63 1.87
N ARG A 58 2.10 4.85 0.72
CA ARG A 58 2.05 3.90 -0.41
C ARG A 58 2.72 2.58 -0.07
N MET A 59 3.92 2.62 0.53
CA MET A 59 4.61 1.40 0.96
C MET A 59 3.80 0.65 2.03
N LEU A 60 3.16 1.38 2.95
CA LEU A 60 2.29 0.80 3.96
C LEU A 60 1.06 0.14 3.33
N ARG A 61 0.38 0.78 2.38
CA ARG A 61 -0.74 0.18 1.64
C ARG A 61 -0.33 -1.06 0.86
N MET A 62 0.82 -1.03 0.19
CA MET A 62 1.37 -2.21 -0.51
C MET A 62 1.62 -3.36 0.47
N TYR A 63 2.24 -3.07 1.63
CA TYR A 63 2.46 -4.06 2.68
C TYR A 63 1.15 -4.64 3.23
N VAL A 64 0.16 -3.80 3.56
CA VAL A 64 -1.15 -4.26 4.04
C VAL A 64 -1.83 -5.14 2.99
N ALA A 65 -1.84 -4.73 1.71
CA ALA A 65 -2.40 -5.54 0.63
C ALA A 65 -1.69 -6.90 0.51
N GLN A 66 -0.37 -6.93 0.62
CA GLN A 66 0.42 -8.16 0.63
C GLN A 66 -0.02 -9.10 1.76
N GLN A 67 -0.16 -8.58 2.99
CA GLN A 67 -0.58 -9.38 4.14
C GLN A 67 -2.02 -9.88 4.00
N CYS A 68 -2.94 -9.04 3.54
CA CYS A 68 -4.34 -9.41 3.36
C CYS A 68 -4.58 -10.53 2.33
N PHE A 69 -3.76 -10.58 1.28
CA PHE A 69 -3.89 -11.59 0.21
C PHE A 69 -2.89 -12.75 0.34
N GLY A 70 -2.00 -12.73 1.35
CA GLY A 70 -0.99 -13.78 1.54
C GLY A 70 0.01 -13.88 0.39
N LEU A 71 0.38 -12.73 -0.19
CA LEU A 71 1.27 -12.67 -1.36
C LEU A 71 2.75 -12.60 -0.93
N SER A 72 3.66 -13.13 -1.76
CA SER A 72 5.10 -12.85 -1.61
C SER A 72 5.42 -11.41 -2.01
N ASP A 73 6.69 -10.98 -1.90
CA ASP A 73 7.08 -9.64 -2.36
C ASP A 73 6.90 -9.51 -3.88
N GLU A 74 7.28 -10.52 -4.63
CA GLU A 74 7.06 -10.60 -6.08
C GLU A 74 5.56 -10.71 -6.40
N GLY A 75 4.81 -11.49 -5.61
CA GLY A 75 3.38 -11.69 -5.85
C GLY A 75 2.56 -10.40 -5.71
N ILE A 76 2.91 -9.50 -4.79
CA ILE A 76 2.24 -8.20 -4.68
C ILE A 76 2.72 -7.21 -5.75
N GLU A 77 4.00 -7.27 -6.15
CA GLU A 77 4.50 -6.52 -7.31
C GLU A 77 3.71 -6.86 -8.57
N ASP A 78 3.63 -8.16 -8.92
CA ASP A 78 2.86 -8.66 -10.06
C ASP A 78 1.38 -8.27 -9.95
N ALA A 79 0.79 -8.39 -8.74
CA ALA A 79 -0.60 -8.05 -8.52
C ALA A 79 -0.93 -6.55 -8.73
N ILE A 80 0.03 -5.64 -8.56
CA ILE A 80 -0.15 -4.22 -8.88
C ILE A 80 -0.22 -4.01 -10.41
N TYR A 81 0.55 -4.78 -11.18
CA TYR A 81 0.47 -4.72 -12.65
C TYR A 81 -0.82 -5.35 -13.17
N ASP A 82 -1.20 -6.51 -12.63
CA ASP A 82 -2.30 -7.34 -13.13
C ASP A 82 -3.69 -6.92 -12.61
N SER A 83 -3.76 -6.25 -11.45
CA SER A 83 -5.03 -5.94 -10.80
C SER A 83 -5.24 -4.44 -10.56
N GLN A 84 -6.11 -3.83 -11.37
CA GLN A 84 -6.54 -2.43 -11.17
C GLN A 84 -7.09 -2.16 -9.76
N ALA A 85 -7.74 -3.13 -9.11
CA ALA A 85 -8.21 -2.98 -7.73
C ALA A 85 -7.06 -2.77 -6.73
N ILE A 86 -6.03 -3.64 -6.80
CA ILE A 86 -4.86 -3.58 -5.92
C ILE A 86 -4.03 -2.35 -6.25
N ARG A 87 -3.79 -2.09 -7.54
CA ARG A 87 -3.10 -0.87 -8.01
C ARG A 87 -3.72 0.40 -7.45
N ARG A 88 -5.04 0.54 -7.55
CA ARG A 88 -5.76 1.70 -7.04
C ARG A 88 -5.68 1.80 -5.52
N PHE A 89 -5.85 0.67 -4.81
CA PHE A 89 -5.72 0.64 -3.36
C PHE A 89 -4.33 1.09 -2.90
N VAL A 90 -3.27 0.68 -3.58
CA VAL A 90 -1.89 1.12 -3.27
C VAL A 90 -1.64 2.58 -3.69
N GLY A 91 -2.45 3.12 -4.60
CA GLY A 91 -2.34 4.50 -5.07
C GLY A 91 -1.20 4.67 -6.08
N ILE A 92 -1.10 3.74 -7.04
CA ILE A 92 -0.13 3.77 -8.14
C ILE A 92 -0.86 4.08 -9.45
N ASP A 93 -0.34 5.07 -10.18
CA ASP A 93 -0.76 5.35 -11.55
C ASP A 93 0.35 4.95 -12.53
N LEU A 94 0.18 3.78 -13.16
CA LEU A 94 1.17 3.23 -14.10
C LEU A 94 1.41 4.10 -15.35
N SER A 95 0.58 5.11 -15.60
CA SER A 95 0.86 6.09 -16.66
C SER A 95 1.90 7.14 -16.26
N ARG A 96 2.25 7.21 -14.97
CA ARG A 96 3.10 8.25 -14.37
C ARG A 96 4.30 7.69 -13.63
N GLU A 97 4.18 6.48 -13.08
CA GLU A 97 5.19 5.86 -12.24
C GLU A 97 5.12 4.33 -12.28
N ASP A 98 6.26 3.68 -12.06
CA ASP A 98 6.33 2.22 -11.91
C ASP A 98 5.86 1.77 -10.52
N ALA A 99 5.43 0.51 -10.42
CA ALA A 99 5.20 -0.11 -9.12
C ALA A 99 6.52 -0.24 -8.33
N PRO A 100 6.48 -0.14 -6.99
CA PRO A 100 7.62 -0.55 -6.17
C PRO A 100 7.98 -2.00 -6.47
N ASP A 101 9.26 -2.27 -6.70
CA ASP A 101 9.72 -3.65 -6.88
C ASP A 101 9.70 -4.45 -5.56
N ALA A 102 9.73 -5.78 -5.68
CA ALA A 102 9.77 -6.72 -4.57
C ALA A 102 10.90 -6.42 -3.59
N THR A 103 12.07 -5.98 -4.07
CA THR A 103 13.22 -5.67 -3.21
C THR A 103 13.01 -4.40 -2.38
N THR A 104 12.24 -3.44 -2.90
CA THR A 104 11.84 -2.22 -2.22
C THR A 104 10.86 -2.54 -1.10
N LEU A 105 9.89 -3.42 -1.37
CA LEU A 105 9.00 -3.93 -0.32
C LEU A 105 9.76 -4.76 0.72
N LEU A 106 10.69 -5.63 0.31
CA LEU A 106 11.54 -6.39 1.23
C LEU A 106 12.29 -5.48 2.21
N LYS A 107 12.87 -4.39 1.73
CA LYS A 107 13.55 -3.39 2.58
C LYS A 107 12.57 -2.74 3.56
N PHE A 108 11.36 -2.43 3.13
CA PHE A 108 10.32 -1.88 3.99
C PHE A 108 9.89 -2.88 5.07
N ARG A 109 9.64 -4.14 4.72
CA ARG A 109 9.31 -5.20 5.69
C ARG A 109 10.40 -5.37 6.74
N ARG A 110 11.66 -5.44 6.30
CA ARG A 110 12.81 -5.51 7.23
C ARG A 110 12.88 -4.31 8.17
N LEU A 111 12.57 -3.10 7.68
CA LEU A 111 12.46 -1.91 8.53
C LEU A 111 11.37 -2.07 9.58
N LEU A 112 10.19 -2.59 9.20
CA LEU A 112 9.11 -2.84 10.16
C LEU A 112 9.50 -3.89 11.21
N GLU A 113 10.07 -5.01 10.77
CA GLU A 113 10.48 -6.12 11.63
C GLU A 113 11.58 -5.71 12.62
N GLN A 114 12.64 -5.03 12.13
CA GLN A 114 13.78 -4.62 12.96
C GLN A 114 13.40 -3.64 14.07
N ASN A 115 12.32 -2.89 13.88
CA ASN A 115 11.84 -1.90 14.83
C ASN A 115 10.58 -2.37 15.58
N GLY A 116 10.15 -3.63 15.41
CA GLY A 116 8.95 -4.18 16.06
C GLY A 116 7.64 -3.50 15.64
N LEU A 117 7.61 -2.87 14.47
CA LEU A 117 6.49 -2.02 14.02
C LEU A 117 5.33 -2.85 13.45
N THR A 118 5.57 -4.07 12.99
CA THR A 118 4.53 -4.98 12.50
C THR A 118 3.44 -5.21 13.55
N GLN A 119 3.84 -5.46 14.80
CA GLN A 119 2.90 -5.67 15.90
C GLN A 119 2.11 -4.40 16.20
N ARG A 120 2.77 -3.24 16.19
CA ARG A 120 2.12 -1.94 16.44
C ARG A 120 1.07 -1.61 15.37
N ILE A 121 1.36 -1.91 14.11
CA ILE A 121 0.40 -1.75 13.01
C ILE A 121 -0.84 -2.62 13.27
N PHE A 122 -0.65 -3.88 13.64
CA PHE A 122 -1.76 -4.79 13.91
C PHE A 122 -2.59 -4.36 15.13
N GLU A 123 -1.94 -3.92 16.21
CA GLU A 123 -2.60 -3.40 17.41
C GLU A 123 -3.42 -2.14 17.11
N ALA A 124 -2.87 -1.20 16.33
CA ALA A 124 -3.57 0.02 15.94
C ALA A 124 -4.80 -0.26 15.08
N ILE A 125 -4.74 -1.23 14.16
CA ILE A 125 -5.91 -1.65 13.38
C ILE A 125 -6.95 -2.30 14.29
N ASN A 126 -6.56 -3.21 15.19
CA ASN A 126 -7.49 -3.86 16.10
C ASN A 126 -8.17 -2.89 17.09
N ALA A 127 -7.43 -1.90 17.59
CA ALA A 127 -7.99 -0.86 18.45
C ALA A 127 -9.04 0.00 17.73
N HIS A 128 -8.97 0.10 16.40
CA HIS A 128 -9.96 0.80 15.58
C HIS A 128 -11.19 -0.06 15.23
N LEU A 129 -11.10 -1.37 15.47
CA LEU A 129 -12.20 -2.33 15.26
C LEU A 129 -13.02 -2.61 16.53
N ALA A 130 -12.54 -2.20 17.70
CA ALA A 130 -13.17 -2.39 19.02
C ALA A 130 -14.09 -1.23 19.39
#